data_AF-A0A936G663-F1
#
_entry.id   AF-A0A936G663-F1
#
_cell.length_a   1.000
_cell.length_b   1.000
_cell.length_c   1.000
_cell.angle_alpha   90.00
_cell.angle_beta   90.00
_cell.angle_gamma   90.00
#
_symmetry.space_group_name_H-M   'P 1'
#
loop_
_entity.id
_entity.type
_entity.pdbx_description
1 polymer ?
#
loop_
_entity_poly.entity_id
_entity_poly.type
_entity_poly.pdbx_seq_one_letter_code
_entity_poly.pdbx_strand_id
1 'polypeptide(L)' 'MTHNLKEAAQFGDRVAVIIDGELKQVGKPKLIKEKPADKSVRGFLKGL' A
#
# COMPACT_ATOMS: atom_id res chain seq x y z
N MET A 1 -2.53 2.41 27.90
CA MET A 1 -2.24 2.83 26.52
C MET A 1 -3.43 2.46 25.68
N THR A 2 -4.16 3.47 25.21
CA THR A 2 -5.48 3.34 24.57
C THR A 2 -5.37 3.02 23.09
N HIS A 3 -6.30 2.18 22.64
CA HIS A 3 -6.52 1.70 21.29
C HIS A 3 -6.78 2.84 20.30
N ASN A 4 -5.92 3.06 19.30
CA ASN A 4 -6.29 3.80 18.08
C ASN A 4 -5.40 3.53 16.86
N LEU A 5 -5.08 2.25 16.61
CA LEU A 5 -4.50 1.80 15.33
C LEU A 5 -5.34 2.19 14.09
N LYS A 6 -6.61 2.53 14.28
CA LYS A 6 -7.49 3.09 13.24
C LYS A 6 -7.16 4.53 12.84
N GLU A 7 -6.66 5.36 13.75
CA GLU A 7 -6.27 6.75 13.44
C GLU A 7 -4.91 6.82 12.74
N ALA A 8 -3.98 5.92 13.07
CA ALA A 8 -2.70 5.81 12.36
C ALA A 8 -2.88 5.36 10.90
N ALA A 9 -3.90 4.55 10.61
CA ALA A 9 -4.24 4.12 9.25
C ALA A 9 -4.85 5.24 8.38
N GLN A 10 -5.38 6.30 8.99
CA GLN A 10 -6.04 7.40 8.29
C GLN A 10 -5.05 8.52 7.90
N PHE A 11 -3.91 8.62 8.58
CA PHE A 11 -2.81 9.56 8.29
C PHE A 11 -1.66 8.97 7.48
N GLY A 12 -1.77 7.71 7.03
CA GLY A 12 -0.85 7.13 6.06
C GLY A 12 -1.13 7.68 4.67
N ASP A 13 -0.76 8.95 4.40
CA ASP A 13 -0.95 9.60 3.10
C ASP A 13 -0.31 8.82 1.94
N ARG A 14 0.65 7.93 2.24
CA ARG A 14 1.37 7.12 1.28
C ARG A 14 1.75 5.76 1.87
N VAL A 15 1.57 4.71 1.09
CA VAL A 15 2.01 3.34 1.36
C VAL A 15 3.10 3.01 0.34
N ALA A 16 4.17 2.37 0.80
CA ALA A 16 5.20 1.81 -0.05
C ALA A 16 4.94 0.32 -0.27
N VAL A 17 4.91 -0.11 -1.53
CA VAL A 17 4.84 -1.51 -1.95
C VAL A 17 6.25 -1.95 -2.31
N ILE A 18 6.77 -2.89 -1.52
CA ILE A 18 8.08 -3.50 -1.72
C ILE A 18 7.87 -4.96 -2.09
N ILE A 19 8.43 -5.39 -3.22
CA ILE A 19 8.34 -6.76 -3.72
C ILE A 19 9.77 -7.21 -4.03
N ASP A 20 10.16 -8.38 -3.52
CA ASP A 20 11.51 -8.95 -3.68
C ASP A 20 12.64 -8.03 -3.17
N GLY A 21 12.37 -7.25 -2.13
CA GLY A 21 13.34 -6.28 -1.58
C GLY A 21 13.45 -4.98 -2.38
N GLU A 22 12.70 -4.84 -3.48
CA GLU A 22 12.68 -3.63 -4.31
C GLU A 22 11.42 -2.80 -4.10
N LEU A 23 11.58 -1.48 -4.00
CA LEU A 23 10.47 -0.54 -3.94
C LEU A 23 9.79 -0.44 -5.31
N LYS A 24 8.60 -1.03 -5.45
CA LYS A 24 7.85 -1.05 -6.71
C LYS A 24 6.90 0.13 -6.87
N GLN A 25 6.26 0.59 -5.80
CA GLN A 25 5.33 1.72 -5.87
C GLN A 25 5.17 2.42 -4.53
N VAL A 26 5.05 3.75 -4.53
CA VAL A 26 4.68 4.53 -3.34
C VAL A 26 3.49 5.42 -3.66
N GLY A 27 2.46 5.40 -2.83
CA GLY A 27 1.28 6.26 -3.05
C GLY A 27 0.12 5.95 -2.13
N LYS A 28 -1.00 6.65 -2.30
CA LYS A 28 -2.21 6.39 -1.51
C LYS A 28 -2.69 4.96 -1.74
N PRO A 29 -3.16 4.25 -0.71
CA PRO A 29 -3.62 2.88 -0.88
C PRO A 29 -4.75 2.76 -1.93
N LYS A 30 -5.65 3.75 -1.99
CA LYS A 30 -6.67 3.85 -3.05
C LYS A 30 -6.07 3.96 -4.45
N LEU A 31 -5.09 4.85 -4.64
CA LEU A 31 -4.43 5.03 -5.94
C LEU A 31 -3.63 3.81 -6.36
N ILE A 32 -2.99 3.10 -5.42
CA ILE A 32 -2.27 1.86 -5.71
C ILE A 32 -3.26 0.78 -6.20
N LYS A 33 -4.46 0.70 -5.60
CA LYS A 33 -5.53 -0.20 -6.03
C LYS A 33 -6.10 0.16 -7.41
N GLU A 34 -6.37 1.45 -7.65
CA GLU A 34 -6.92 1.93 -8.92
C GLU A 34 -5.90 1.92 -10.06
N LYS A 35 -4.63 2.22 -9.74
CA LYS A 35 -3.52 2.39 -10.67
C LYS A 35 -2.26 1.69 -10.14
N PRO A 36 -2.21 0.36 -10.18
CA PRO A 36 -0.99 -0.37 -9.85
C PRO A 36 0.12 -0.03 -10.85
N ALA A 37 1.33 0.22 -10.36
CA ALA A 37 2.48 0.63 -11.17
C ALA A 37 2.94 -0.48 -12.13
N ASP A 38 2.82 -1.75 -11.72
CA ASP A 38 3.23 -2.89 -12.55
C ASP A 38 2.36 -4.15 -12.29
N LYS A 39 2.67 -5.22 -13.01
CA LYS A 39 2.00 -6.52 -12.88
C LYS A 39 2.26 -7.19 -11.53
N SER A 40 3.42 -6.96 -10.91
CA SER A 40 3.80 -7.51 -9.61
C SER A 40 2.99 -6.87 -8.49
N VAL A 41 2.84 -5.54 -8.48
CA VAL A 41 1.96 -4.79 -7.59
C VAL A 41 0.51 -5.21 -7.78
N ARG A 42 0.07 -5.38 -9.03
CA ARG A 42 -1.28 -5.91 -9.30
C ARG A 42 -1.47 -7.33 -8.77
N GLY A 43 -0.46 -8.20 -8.90
CA GLY A 43 -0.46 -9.56 -8.37
C GLY A 43 -0.53 -9.56 -6.84
N PHE A 44 0.28 -8.72 -6.19
CA PHE A 44 0.28 -8.52 -4.75
C PHE A 44 -1.10 -8.09 -4.24
N LEU A 45 -1.75 -7.14 -4.93
CA LEU A 45 -3.10 -6.68 -4.58
C LEU A 45 -4.20 -7.74 -4.75
N LYS A 46 -4.00 -8.74 -5.62
CA LYS A 46 -4.96 -9.84 -5.83
C LYS A 46 -4.82 -10.96 -4.79
N GLY A 47 -3.69 -11.05 -4.10
CA GLY A 47 -3.46 -12.01 -3.03
C GLY A 47 -3.93 -11.54 -1.65
N LEU A 48 -4.38 -10.28 -1.54
CA LEU A 48 -4.95 -9.66 -0.33
C LEU A 48 -6.46 -9.86 -0.23
#